data_AF-L0DUZ5-F1
#
_entry.id   AF-L0DUZ5-F1
#
_cell.length_a   1.000
_cell.length_b   1.000
_cell.length_c   1.000
_cell.angle_alpha   90.00
_cell.angle_beta   90.00
_cell.angle_gamma   90.00
#
_symmetry.space_group_name_H-M   'P 1'
#
loop_
_entity.id
_entity.type
_entity.pdbx_description
1 polymer ?
#
loop_
_entity_poly.entity_id
_entity_poly.type
_entity_poly.pdbx_seq_one_letter_code
_entity_poly.pdbx_strand_id
1 'polypeptide(L)'
;MELGLRVCVMVEADGFILHHRVMERCTDDAVAVPMVQETRDRFPLVRAVSMDKGFHSPSNQTELRQIVGTVVLPKKGRCTQEEAERERDPEFATLRRQHAAVESAINALEVHGLDRCRDHGIDGFRRYVGLAVLARNIQHLGAILRRQERDAEKRRRGPYRKAA
;
A
#
# COMPACT_ATOMS: atom_id res chain seq x y z
N MET A 1 -28.26 -2.09 -9.39
CA MET A 1 -27.46 -1.64 -8.24
C MET A 1 -26.02 -2.06 -8.53
N GLU A 2 -25.12 -1.13 -8.88
CA GLU A 2 -23.71 -1.46 -9.04
C GLU A 2 -23.10 -1.57 -7.63
N LEU A 3 -22.84 -2.80 -7.19
CA LEU A 3 -22.01 -3.07 -6.01
C LEU A 3 -20.58 -2.61 -6.34
N GLY A 4 -19.95 -1.83 -5.46
CA GLY A 4 -18.61 -1.28 -5.67
C GLY A 4 -17.57 -2.35 -6.00
N LEU A 5 -16.69 -2.06 -6.96
CA LEU A 5 -15.58 -2.94 -7.32
C LEU A 5 -14.43 -2.79 -6.32
N ARG A 6 -13.73 -3.89 -6.05
CA ARG A 6 -12.52 -3.85 -5.23
C ARG A 6 -11.39 -3.19 -6.01
N VAL A 7 -10.52 -2.51 -5.28
CA VAL A 7 -9.29 -1.91 -5.82
C VAL A 7 -8.13 -2.40 -4.96
N CYS A 8 -7.13 -3.00 -5.62
CA CYS A 8 -5.86 -3.33 -4.97
C CYS A 8 -4.90 -2.14 -5.16
N VAL A 9 -4.19 -1.75 -4.11
CA VAL A 9 -3.20 -0.67 -4.14
C VAL A 9 -1.86 -1.16 -3.60
N MET A 10 -0.78 -0.66 -4.18
CA MET A 10 0.59 -0.87 -3.70
C MET A 10 1.10 0.47 -3.18
N VAL A 11 1.47 0.49 -1.91
CA VAL A 11 1.93 1.71 -1.21
C VAL A 11 3.38 1.49 -0.77
N GLU A 12 4.23 2.49 -0.98
CA GLU A 12 5.59 2.46 -0.46
C GLU A 12 5.67 2.92 1.01
N ALA A 13 6.84 2.76 1.62
CA ALA A 13 7.07 3.08 3.02
C ALA A 13 6.80 4.55 3.38
N ASP A 14 7.05 5.47 2.45
CA ASP A 14 6.78 6.90 2.66
C ASP A 14 5.31 7.27 2.43
N GLY A 15 4.44 6.34 2.01
CA GLY A 15 3.00 6.53 1.90
C GLY A 15 2.49 6.94 0.51
N PHE A 16 3.36 6.95 -0.51
CA PHE A 16 2.92 7.12 -1.89
C PHE A 16 2.34 5.82 -2.46
N ILE A 17 1.28 5.95 -3.23
CA ILE A 17 0.69 4.83 -3.97
C ILE A 17 1.46 4.69 -5.27
N LEU A 18 2.21 3.59 -5.40
CA LEU A 18 3.02 3.29 -6.59
C LEU A 18 2.19 2.69 -7.72
N HIS A 19 1.22 1.85 -7.37
CA HIS A 19 0.42 1.12 -8.34
C HIS A 19 -0.99 0.86 -7.79
N HIS A 20 -1.98 0.78 -8.68
CA HIS A 20 -3.36 0.44 -8.33
C HIS A 20 -3.96 -0.45 -9.43
N ARG A 21 -4.89 -1.32 -9.05
CA ARG A 21 -5.60 -2.21 -9.96
C ARG A 21 -7.06 -2.35 -9.57
N VAL A 22 -7.95 -2.04 -10.50
CA VAL A 22 -9.38 -2.35 -10.37
C VAL A 22 -9.57 -3.85 -10.57
N MET A 23 -10.24 -4.51 -9.63
CA MET A 23 -10.40 -5.96 -9.59
C MET A 23 -11.78 -6.36 -10.15
N GLU A 24 -11.83 -6.64 -11.45
CA GLU A 24 -13.01 -7.19 -12.10
C GLU A 24 -12.99 -8.71 -12.05
N ARG A 25 -13.98 -9.31 -11.37
CA ARG A 25 -14.11 -10.78 -11.25
C ARG A 25 -12.81 -11.46 -10.78
N CYS A 26 -12.04 -10.75 -9.96
CA CYS A 26 -10.74 -11.17 -9.47
C CYS A 26 -10.78 -11.21 -7.94
N THR A 27 -10.18 -12.23 -7.35
CA THR A 27 -10.03 -12.38 -5.90
C THR A 27 -8.69 -11.83 -5.45
N ASP A 28 -8.58 -11.56 -4.14
CA ASP A 28 -7.37 -10.98 -3.56
C ASP A 28 -6.15 -11.88 -3.77
N ASP A 29 -6.31 -13.20 -3.67
CA ASP A 29 -5.24 -14.15 -3.98
C ASP A 29 -4.87 -14.14 -5.47
N ALA A 30 -5.83 -14.05 -6.38
CA ALA A 30 -5.54 -14.05 -7.82
C ALA A 30 -4.83 -12.78 -8.30
N VAL A 31 -5.01 -11.63 -7.62
CA VAL A 31 -4.38 -10.36 -8.03
C VAL A 31 -2.94 -10.20 -7.52
N ALA A 32 -2.52 -10.96 -6.51
CA ALA A 32 -1.25 -10.76 -5.81
C ALA A 32 -0.02 -10.78 -6.74
N VAL A 33 0.13 -11.84 -7.53
CA VAL A 33 1.28 -12.03 -8.42
C VAL A 33 1.29 -11.00 -9.55
N PRO A 34 0.20 -10.78 -10.32
CA PRO A 34 0.15 -9.72 -11.32
C PRO A 34 0.46 -8.33 -10.74
N MET A 35 -0.09 -8.01 -9.57
CA MET A 35 0.11 -6.72 -8.93
C MET A 35 1.59 -6.46 -8.63
N VAL A 36 2.30 -7.45 -8.06
CA VAL A 36 3.72 -7.29 -7.73
C VAL A 36 4.60 -7.30 -8.96
N GLN A 37 4.31 -8.15 -9.94
CA GLN A 37 5.05 -8.18 -11.19
C GLN A 37 4.99 -6.82 -11.90
N GLU A 38 3.78 -6.30 -12.11
CA GLU A 38 3.58 -5.00 -12.76
C GLU A 38 4.17 -3.84 -11.95
N THR A 39 4.15 -3.93 -10.62
CA THR A 39 4.81 -2.94 -9.75
C THR A 39 6.32 -2.97 -9.95
N ARG A 40 6.95 -4.16 -9.94
CA ARG A 40 8.40 -4.32 -10.13
C ARG A 40 8.83 -3.84 -11.51
N ASP A 41 8.04 -4.11 -12.53
CA ASP A 41 8.35 -3.71 -13.91
C ASP A 41 8.37 -2.18 -14.06
N ARG A 42 7.49 -1.47 -13.33
CA ARG A 42 7.47 0.00 -13.27
C ARG A 42 8.51 0.58 -12.29
N PHE A 43 8.80 -0.14 -11.22
CA PHE A 43 9.68 0.28 -10.13
C PHE A 43 10.72 -0.82 -9.81
N PRO A 44 11.82 -0.93 -10.58
CA PRO A 44 12.80 -2.01 -10.44
C PRO A 44 13.53 -2.04 -9.08
N LEU A 45 13.42 -0.98 -8.29
CA LEU A 45 13.99 -0.88 -6.94
C LEU A 45 13.14 -1.54 -5.85
N VAL A 46 11.93 -2.01 -6.16
CA VAL A 46 11.09 -2.75 -5.21
C VAL A 46 11.74 -4.10 -4.91
N ARG A 47 12.17 -4.28 -3.65
CA ARG A 47 12.87 -5.50 -3.18
C ARG A 47 12.07 -6.34 -2.21
N ALA A 48 11.05 -5.74 -1.60
CA ALA A 48 10.22 -6.38 -0.59
C ALA A 48 8.76 -6.00 -0.78
N VAL A 49 7.85 -6.92 -0.48
CA VAL A 49 6.41 -6.68 -0.46
C VAL A 49 5.78 -7.28 0.79
N SER A 50 4.82 -6.56 1.37
CA SER A 50 3.98 -7.04 2.47
C SER A 50 2.52 -7.01 2.03
N MET A 51 1.80 -8.10 2.26
CA MET A 51 0.41 -8.26 1.86
C MET A 51 -0.43 -8.86 2.97
N ASP A 52 -1.73 -8.60 2.92
CA ASP A 52 -2.64 -9.19 3.88
C ASP A 52 -2.86 -10.67 3.66
N LYS A 53 -3.30 -11.33 4.73
CA LYS A 53 -3.61 -12.76 4.75
C LYS A 53 -4.66 -13.16 3.71
N GLY A 54 -5.47 -12.21 3.22
CA GLY A 54 -6.43 -12.42 2.12
C GLY A 54 -5.76 -12.78 0.80
N PHE A 55 -4.54 -12.30 0.55
CA PHE A 55 -3.75 -12.56 -0.66
C PHE A 55 -3.07 -13.95 -0.64
N HIS A 56 -3.30 -14.75 0.40
CA HIS A 56 -2.60 -16.02 0.58
C HIS A 56 -3.16 -17.15 -0.29
N SER A 57 -2.28 -17.75 -1.09
CA SER A 57 -2.43 -19.08 -1.68
C SER A 57 -1.07 -19.81 -1.68
N PRO A 58 -1.02 -21.15 -1.74
CA PRO A 58 0.25 -21.89 -1.85
C PRO A 58 1.09 -21.48 -3.08
N SER A 59 0.43 -21.14 -4.19
CA SER A 59 1.09 -20.64 -5.39
C SER A 59 1.71 -19.27 -5.15
N ASN A 60 0.96 -18.32 -4.56
CA ASN A 60 1.46 -16.98 -4.25
C ASN A 60 2.66 -17.01 -3.29
N GLN A 61 2.68 -17.93 -2.34
CA GLN A 61 3.85 -18.11 -1.48
C GLN A 61 5.11 -18.39 -2.29
N THR A 62 5.01 -19.20 -3.34
CA THR A 62 6.15 -19.60 -4.17
C THR A 62 6.49 -18.56 -5.23
N GLU A 63 5.49 -18.11 -5.99
CA GLU A 63 5.66 -17.23 -7.15
C GLU A 63 6.16 -15.84 -6.75
N LEU A 64 5.64 -15.25 -5.67
CA LEU A 64 6.06 -13.92 -5.24
C LEU A 64 7.56 -13.85 -4.89
N ARG A 65 8.14 -14.95 -4.38
CA ARG A 65 9.58 -15.03 -4.06
C ARG A 65 10.48 -15.08 -5.29
N GLN A 66 9.93 -15.42 -6.44
CA GLN A 66 10.64 -15.34 -7.72
C GLN A 66 10.63 -13.90 -8.26
N ILE A 67 9.74 -13.06 -7.74
CA ILE A 67 9.57 -11.68 -8.21
C ILE A 67 10.37 -10.71 -7.36
N VAL A 68 10.29 -10.82 -6.03
CA VAL A 68 10.98 -9.93 -5.08
C VAL A 68 11.70 -10.75 -4.01
N GLY A 69 12.78 -10.18 -3.46
CA GLY A 69 13.64 -10.88 -2.49
C GLY A 69 12.93 -11.21 -1.18
N THR A 70 12.15 -10.27 -0.63
CA THR A 70 11.44 -10.46 0.63
C THR A 70 9.93 -10.41 0.44
N VAL A 71 9.22 -11.48 0.84
CA VAL A 71 7.75 -11.57 0.78
C VAL A 71 7.18 -11.80 2.17
N VAL A 72 6.41 -10.83 2.65
CA VAL A 72 5.67 -10.85 3.92
C VAL A 72 4.21 -11.15 3.63
N LEU A 73 3.87 -12.45 3.59
CA LEU A 73 2.53 -12.96 3.32
C LEU A 73 2.18 -14.03 4.37
N PRO A 74 1.41 -13.67 5.42
CA PRO A 74 1.04 -14.61 6.47
C PRO A 74 0.20 -15.77 5.93
N LYS A 75 0.38 -16.95 6.49
CA LYS A 75 -0.39 -18.11 6.06
C LYS A 75 -1.85 -18.01 6.46
N LYS A 76 -2.74 -18.37 5.53
CA LYS A 76 -4.17 -18.57 5.83
C LYS A 76 -4.40 -19.92 6.50
N GLY A 77 -4.87 -19.90 7.75
CA GLY A 77 -5.21 -21.11 8.52
C GLY A 77 -4.14 -21.50 9.55
N ARG A 78 -3.97 -22.81 9.79
CA ARG A 78 -3.00 -23.35 10.75
C ARG A 78 -1.58 -23.26 10.16
N CYS A 79 -0.67 -22.62 10.91
CA CYS A 79 0.75 -22.57 10.58
C CYS A 79 1.48 -23.82 11.09
N THR A 80 2.45 -24.27 10.33
CA THR A 80 3.52 -25.19 10.77
C THR A 80 4.52 -24.43 11.65
N GLN A 81 5.39 -25.16 12.34
CA GLN A 81 6.43 -24.52 13.17
C GLN A 81 7.38 -23.66 12.32
N GLU A 82 7.83 -24.16 11.18
CA GLU A 82 8.71 -23.43 10.25
C GLU A 82 8.07 -22.13 9.74
N GLU A 83 6.78 -22.17 9.39
CA GLU A 83 6.03 -20.99 8.96
C GLU A 83 5.88 -19.96 10.10
N ALA A 84 5.65 -20.43 11.32
CA ALA A 84 5.54 -19.57 12.50
C ALA A 84 6.89 -18.94 12.88
N GLU A 85 7.99 -19.67 12.75
CA GLU A 85 9.34 -19.14 12.95
C GLU A 85 9.67 -18.07 11.92
N ARG A 86 9.30 -18.29 10.67
CA ARG A 86 9.49 -17.28 9.62
C ARG A 86 8.64 -16.02 9.83
N GLU A 87 7.40 -16.16 10.28
CA GLU A 87 6.56 -15.00 10.63
C GLU A 87 7.09 -14.23 11.86
N ARG A 88 7.92 -14.86 12.70
CA ARG A 88 8.62 -14.24 13.85
C ARG A 88 9.92 -13.56 13.48
N ASP A 89 10.37 -13.69 12.23
CA ASP A 89 11.59 -13.02 11.77
C ASP A 89 11.49 -11.48 11.96
N PRO A 90 12.56 -10.82 12.47
CA PRO A 90 12.54 -9.38 12.71
C PRO A 90 12.26 -8.51 11.47
N GLU A 91 12.74 -8.92 10.29
CA GLU A 91 12.49 -8.23 9.02
C GLU A 91 11.02 -8.39 8.64
N PHE A 92 10.47 -9.60 8.78
CA PHE A 92 9.05 -9.88 8.55
C PHE A 92 8.16 -9.00 9.44
N ALA A 93 8.44 -8.96 10.74
CA ALA A 93 7.69 -8.13 11.69
C ALA A 93 7.80 -6.64 11.37
N THR A 94 8.98 -6.18 10.94
CA THR A 94 9.21 -4.77 10.60
C THR A 94 8.44 -4.34 9.37
N LEU A 95 8.48 -5.13 8.30
CA LEU A 95 7.71 -4.87 7.09
C LEU A 95 6.21 -5.01 7.33
N ARG A 96 5.78 -5.95 8.18
CA ARG A 96 4.37 -6.11 8.55
C ARG A 96 3.81 -4.87 9.24
N ARG A 97 4.61 -4.13 10.00
CA ARG A 97 4.17 -2.88 10.66
C ARG A 97 3.80 -1.77 9.66
N GLN A 98 4.25 -1.85 8.41
CA GLN A 98 3.89 -0.89 7.37
C GLN A 98 2.43 -1.00 6.91
N HIS A 99 1.70 -2.06 7.29
CA HIS A 99 0.27 -2.19 6.99
C HIS A 99 -0.56 -1.02 7.52
N ALA A 100 -0.21 -0.44 8.67
CA ALA A 100 -0.91 0.74 9.19
C ALA A 100 -0.84 1.94 8.22
N ALA A 101 0.26 2.09 7.48
CA ALA A 101 0.39 3.13 6.47
C ALA A 101 -0.50 2.84 5.24
N VAL A 102 -0.60 1.57 4.83
CA VAL A 102 -1.51 1.12 3.75
C VAL A 102 -2.97 1.39 4.10
N GLU A 103 -3.40 1.02 5.31
CA GLU A 103 -4.77 1.28 5.80
C GLU A 103 -5.08 2.79 5.83
N SER A 104 -4.11 3.60 6.25
CA SER A 104 -4.22 5.06 6.18
C SER A 104 -4.30 5.58 4.74
N ALA A 105 -3.59 4.94 3.81
CA ALA A 105 -3.68 5.26 2.39
C ALA A 105 -5.08 4.95 1.85
N ILE A 106 -5.61 3.76 2.11
CA ILE A 106 -6.95 3.31 1.70
C ILE A 106 -8.03 4.22 2.28
N ASN A 107 -8.03 4.43 3.60
CA ASN A 107 -9.04 5.26 4.26
C ASN A 107 -9.08 6.69 3.69
N ALA A 108 -7.92 7.30 3.42
CA ALA A 108 -7.94 8.63 2.81
C ALA A 108 -8.18 8.64 1.30
N LEU A 109 -8.12 7.50 0.58
CA LEU A 109 -8.73 7.42 -0.76
C LEU A 109 -10.26 7.49 -0.65
N GLU A 110 -10.86 6.77 0.30
CA GLU A 110 -12.31 6.78 0.53
C GLU A 110 -12.80 8.17 0.93
N VAL A 111 -12.20 8.77 1.98
CA VAL A 111 -12.59 10.09 2.49
C VAL A 111 -12.35 11.22 1.49
N HIS A 112 -11.43 11.05 0.53
CA HIS A 112 -11.13 12.05 -0.49
C HIS A 112 -11.78 11.76 -1.85
N GLY A 113 -12.89 11.01 -1.83
CA GLY A 113 -13.85 10.98 -2.93
C GLY A 113 -13.96 9.64 -3.66
N LEU A 114 -13.23 8.61 -3.23
CA LEU A 114 -13.40 7.24 -3.76
C LEU A 114 -14.55 6.48 -3.09
N ASP A 115 -15.18 7.04 -2.06
CA ASP A 115 -16.43 6.54 -1.47
C ASP A 115 -17.62 6.58 -2.45
N ARG A 116 -17.55 7.39 -3.52
CA ARG A 116 -18.57 7.48 -4.55
C ARG A 116 -17.99 7.75 -5.93
N CYS A 117 -18.18 6.81 -6.86
CA CYS A 117 -17.92 7.04 -8.29
C CYS A 117 -19.19 7.59 -8.97
N ARG A 118 -19.06 8.74 -9.64
CA ARG A 118 -20.15 9.33 -10.46
C ARG A 118 -20.08 8.92 -11.92
N ASP A 119 -18.91 8.48 -12.36
CA ASP A 119 -18.71 8.00 -13.72
C ASP A 119 -19.41 6.65 -13.92
N HIS A 120 -19.90 6.42 -15.13
CA HIS A 120 -20.60 5.19 -15.50
C HIS A 120 -19.67 4.21 -16.20
N GLY A 121 -19.93 2.92 -15.97
CA GLY A 121 -19.21 1.83 -16.61
C GLY A 121 -17.78 1.67 -16.10
N ILE A 122 -17.15 0.57 -16.52
CA ILE A 122 -15.84 0.17 -16.00
C ILE A 122 -14.73 1.17 -16.34
N ASP A 123 -14.73 1.73 -17.55
CA ASP A 123 -13.72 2.70 -17.96
C ASP A 123 -13.86 4.03 -17.20
N GLY A 124 -15.10 4.40 -16.87
CA GLY A 124 -15.40 5.48 -15.93
C GLY A 124 -14.80 5.22 -14.56
N PHE A 125 -15.10 4.05 -13.99
CA PHE A 125 -14.59 3.66 -12.68
C PHE A 125 -13.06 3.61 -12.61
N ARG A 126 -12.40 3.02 -13.63
CA ARG A 126 -10.94 2.96 -13.73
C ARG A 126 -10.30 4.35 -13.77
N ARG A 127 -10.85 5.27 -14.59
CA ARG A 127 -10.39 6.66 -14.63
C ARG A 127 -10.57 7.35 -13.28
N TYR A 128 -11.71 7.14 -12.64
CA TYR A 128 -12.04 7.72 -11.35
C TYR A 128 -11.07 7.27 -10.24
N VAL A 129 -10.79 5.96 -10.18
CA VAL A 129 -9.77 5.40 -9.28
C VAL A 129 -8.38 6.00 -9.55
N GLY A 130 -7.98 6.07 -10.82
CA GLY A 130 -6.69 6.66 -11.20
C GLY A 130 -6.54 8.11 -10.76
N LEU A 131 -7.60 8.92 -10.91
CA LEU A 131 -7.63 10.31 -10.44
C LEU A 131 -7.54 10.41 -8.92
N ALA A 132 -8.25 9.56 -8.18
CA ALA A 132 -8.18 9.55 -6.71
C ALA A 132 -6.76 9.21 -6.21
N VAL A 133 -6.10 8.23 -6.83
CA VAL A 133 -4.71 7.85 -6.54
C VAL A 133 -3.76 9.02 -6.80
N LEU A 134 -3.89 9.67 -7.96
CA LEU A 134 -3.08 10.85 -8.30
C LEU A 134 -3.29 11.99 -7.29
N ALA A 135 -4.54 12.32 -6.99
CA ALA A 135 -4.88 13.39 -6.05
C ALA A 135 -4.29 13.11 -4.65
N ARG A 136 -4.37 11.86 -4.18
CA ARG A 136 -3.77 11.44 -2.90
C ARG A 136 -2.26 11.63 -2.89
N ASN A 137 -1.56 11.20 -3.93
CA ASN A 137 -0.11 11.37 -4.01
C ASN A 137 0.30 12.86 -4.00
N ILE A 138 -0.46 13.73 -4.70
CA ILE A 138 -0.22 15.19 -4.68
C ILE A 138 -0.47 15.78 -3.28
N GLN A 139 -1.58 15.41 -2.64
CA GLN A 139 -1.92 15.85 -1.29
C GLN A 139 -0.83 15.45 -0.28
N HIS A 140 -0.34 14.22 -0.39
CA HIS A 140 0.71 13.67 0.46
C HIS A 140 2.04 14.40 0.26
N LEU A 141 2.45 14.65 -0.99
CA LEU A 141 3.61 15.48 -1.29
C LEU A 141 3.50 16.87 -0.66
N GLY A 142 2.34 17.52 -0.79
CA GLY A 142 2.10 18.81 -0.14
C GLY A 142 2.20 18.75 1.39
N ALA A 143 1.77 17.65 2.02
CA ALA A 143 1.92 17.46 3.45
C ALA A 143 3.39 17.30 3.88
N ILE A 144 4.20 16.59 3.08
CA ILE A 144 5.65 16.46 3.28
C ILE A 144 6.32 17.83 3.20
N LEU A 145 6.07 18.60 2.13
CA LEU A 145 6.66 19.93 1.94
C LEU A 145 6.34 20.87 3.12
N ARG A 146 5.06 20.95 3.51
CA ARG A 146 4.65 21.76 4.68
C ARG A 146 5.31 21.30 5.98
N ARG A 147 5.60 20.01 6.14
CA ARG A 147 6.32 19.48 7.31
C ARG A 147 7.78 19.92 7.30
N GLN A 148 8.45 19.80 6.15
CA GLN A 148 9.83 20.23 5.97
C GLN A 148 10.01 21.72 6.25
N GLU A 149 9.09 22.57 5.77
CA GLU A 149 9.07 24.01 6.05
C GLU A 149 8.96 24.29 7.55
N ARG A 150 7.98 23.68 8.24
CA ARG A 150 7.81 23.83 9.70
C ARG A 150 9.06 23.39 10.48
N ASP A 151 9.71 22.31 10.07
CA ASP A 151 10.89 21.79 10.73
C ASP A 151 12.13 22.67 10.45
N ALA A 152 12.21 23.31 9.28
CA ALA A 152 13.21 24.33 8.98
C ALA A 152 12.99 25.60 9.83
N GLU A 153 11.75 26.06 9.97
CA GLU A 153 11.42 27.21 10.83
C GLU A 153 11.74 26.96 12.30
N LYS A 154 11.43 25.77 12.83
CA LYS A 154 11.79 25.39 14.21
C LYS A 154 13.30 25.39 14.42
N ARG A 155 14.06 24.85 13.47
CA ARG A 155 15.53 24.88 13.51
C ARG A 155 16.07 26.31 13.50
N ARG A 156 15.47 27.21 12.72
CA ARG A 156 15.82 28.64 12.66
C ARG A 156 15.49 29.39 13.96
N ARG A 157 14.36 29.07 14.62
CA ARG A 157 13.93 29.73 15.87
C ARG A 157 14.77 29.33 17.09
N GLY A 158 15.48 28.21 17.05
CA GLY A 158 16.25 27.69 18.19
C GLY A 158 15.36 27.15 19.32
N PRO A 159 15.96 26.53 20.38
CA PRO A 159 15.19 26.05 21.52
C PRO A 159 14.51 27.22 22.26
N TYR A 160 13.23 27.04 22.61
CA TYR A 160 12.45 28.00 23.36
C TYR A 160 13.10 28.23 24.74
N ARG A 161 13.86 29.31 24.92
CA ARG A 161 14.36 29.73 26.23
C ARG A 161 13.20 30.39 26.97
N LYS A 162 12.56 29.69 27.92
CA LYS A 162 11.72 30.35 28.92
C LYS A 162 12.65 31.27 29.73
N ALA A 163 12.38 32.58 29.70
CA ALA A 163 13.00 33.51 30.63
C ALA A 163 12.58 33.12 32.05
N ALA A 164 13.56 33.02 32.95
CA ALA A 164 13.37 32.75 34.38
C ALA A 164 12.94 34.02 35.11
#